data_AF-A0A5S3XPJ6-F1
#
_entry.id   AF-A0A5S3XPJ6-F1
#
_cell.length_a   1.000
_cell.length_b   1.000
_cell.length_c   1.000
_cell.angle_alpha   90.00
_cell.angle_beta   90.00
_cell.angle_gamma   90.00
#
_symmetry.space_group_name_H-M   'P 1'
#
loop_
_entity.id
_entity.type
_entity.pdbx_description
1 polymer ?
#
loop_
_entity_poly.entity_id
_entity_poly.type
_entity_poly.pdbx_seq_one_letter_code
_entity_poly.pdbx_strand_id
1 'polypeptide(L)'
;MNRLTMNTHNVLCWDARFFMIAGVFMLINTVMLWARFYLDHQLSILWPAIPAVIGLAAGVFGLFKLYTPAVNNAPFMAKSGVSFAFLACFSLGSAAIWLFGMSLLYGAVPQPTPQWFTLLIVIFMVAVVLAFLCYAIAFLRCEAQRKIGYLLSVPVAMWALMLVVCSIKGMEAGLSLDYYTNAVISVAFLALGFSLRK
;
A
#
# COMPACT_ATOMS: atom_id res chain seq x y z
N MET A 1 -10.16 38.06 -14.75
CA MET A 1 -9.28 36.87 -14.85
C MET A 1 -8.55 36.60 -13.52
N ASN A 2 -9.26 36.52 -12.39
CA ASN A 2 -8.66 36.46 -11.03
C ASN A 2 -9.46 35.57 -10.05
N ARG A 3 -9.82 34.34 -10.45
CA ARG A 3 -10.63 33.47 -9.56
C ARG A 3 -10.49 31.97 -9.81
N LEU A 4 -9.26 31.44 -9.87
CA LEU A 4 -9.01 29.98 -9.97
C LEU A 4 -7.82 29.45 -9.14
N THR A 5 -7.13 30.31 -8.39
CA THR A 5 -5.96 29.93 -7.57
C THR A 5 -6.32 29.46 -6.15
N MET A 6 -7.59 29.53 -5.74
CA MET A 6 -7.99 29.40 -4.33
C MET A 6 -8.51 28.00 -3.93
N ASN A 7 -8.12 26.93 -4.64
CA ASN A 7 -8.49 25.57 -4.21
C ASN A 7 -7.44 24.48 -4.47
N THR A 8 -6.42 24.74 -5.29
CA THR A 8 -5.37 23.74 -5.59
C THR A 8 -4.48 23.47 -4.37
N HIS A 9 -4.17 24.48 -3.56
CA HIS A 9 -3.38 24.32 -2.34
C HIS A 9 -4.04 23.41 -1.29
N ASN A 10 -5.37 23.49 -1.14
CA ASN A 10 -6.09 22.63 -0.21
C ASN A 10 -6.14 21.19 -0.70
N VAL A 11 -6.30 20.95 -2.01
CA VAL A 11 -6.31 19.60 -2.60
C VAL A 11 -4.96 18.91 -2.41
N LEU A 12 -3.85 19.56 -2.77
CA LEU A 12 -2.49 19.00 -2.56
C LEU A 12 -2.17 18.70 -1.09
N CYS A 13 -2.67 19.51 -0.16
CA CYS A 13 -2.43 19.33 1.27
C CYS A 13 -3.12 18.06 1.82
N TRP A 14 -4.28 17.67 1.29
CA TRP A 14 -4.96 16.43 1.67
C TRP A 14 -4.30 15.20 1.05
N ASP A 15 -3.79 15.32 -0.17
CA ASP A 15 -3.10 14.23 -0.89
C ASP A 15 -1.84 13.82 -0.13
N ALA A 16 -1.10 14.79 0.39
CA ALA A 16 0.09 14.58 1.21
C ALA A 16 -0.20 13.83 2.53
N ARG A 17 -1.37 14.06 3.15
CA ARG A 17 -1.73 13.45 4.45
C ARG A 17 -1.91 11.94 4.34
N PHE A 18 -2.53 11.45 3.28
CA PHE A 18 -2.74 10.01 3.11
C PHE A 18 -1.43 9.24 3.01
N PHE A 19 -0.45 9.76 2.27
CA PHE A 19 0.87 9.15 2.18
C PHE A 19 1.70 9.31 3.45
N MET A 20 1.58 10.43 4.17
CA MET A 20 2.18 10.56 5.49
C MET A 20 1.62 9.53 6.48
N ILE A 21 0.29 9.36 6.53
CA ILE A 21 -0.37 8.34 7.35
C ILE A 21 0.11 6.95 6.93
N ALA A 22 0.11 6.65 5.62
CA ALA A 22 0.59 5.37 5.10
C ALA A 22 2.03 5.08 5.56
N GLY A 23 2.91 6.05 5.43
CA GLY A 23 4.31 5.93 5.86
C GLY A 23 4.45 5.68 7.36
N VAL A 24 3.77 6.45 8.21
CA VAL A 24 3.82 6.27 9.67
C VAL A 24 3.31 4.89 10.08
N PHE A 25 2.17 4.45 9.54
CA PHE A 25 1.60 3.15 9.88
C PHE A 25 2.45 1.97 9.37
N MET A 26 3.09 2.09 8.21
CA MET A 26 4.05 1.09 7.73
C MET A 26 5.30 1.03 8.63
N LEU A 27 5.73 2.17 9.20
CA LEU A 27 6.83 2.22 10.16
C LEU A 27 6.46 1.53 11.48
N ILE A 28 5.25 1.82 12.00
CA ILE A 28 4.72 1.15 13.18
C ILE A 28 4.64 -0.36 12.94
N ASN A 29 4.13 -0.79 11.78
CA ASN A 29 4.11 -2.20 11.41
C ASN A 29 5.51 -2.83 11.48
N THR A 30 6.53 -2.17 10.91
CA THR A 30 7.92 -2.68 10.95
C THR A 30 8.43 -2.81 12.38
N VAL A 31 8.22 -1.79 13.22
CA VAL A 31 8.63 -1.82 14.64
C VAL A 31 7.94 -2.96 15.38
N MET A 32 6.64 -3.18 15.15
CA MET A 32 5.89 -4.27 15.78
C MET A 32 6.33 -5.66 15.29
N LEU A 33 6.67 -5.79 14.01
CA LEU A 33 7.28 -6.99 13.46
C LEU A 33 8.62 -7.27 14.14
N TRP A 34 9.52 -6.29 14.23
CA TRP A 34 10.80 -6.45 14.92
C TRP A 34 10.61 -6.80 16.40
N ALA A 35 9.70 -6.11 17.10
CA ALA A 35 9.37 -6.43 18.48
C ALA A 35 8.90 -7.89 18.62
N ARG A 36 8.06 -8.38 17.69
CA ARG A 36 7.64 -9.78 17.65
C ARG A 36 8.81 -10.73 17.44
N PHE A 37 9.75 -10.38 16.55
CA PHE A 37 10.93 -11.20 16.26
C PHE A 37 11.88 -11.30 17.46
N TYR A 38 12.17 -10.17 18.13
CA TYR A 38 13.08 -10.12 19.28
C TYR A 38 12.46 -10.59 20.60
N LEU A 39 11.13 -10.64 20.71
CA LEU A 39 10.41 -11.12 21.89
C LEU A 39 9.91 -12.58 21.71
N ASP A 40 10.66 -13.42 21.00
CA ASP A 40 10.37 -14.84 20.78
C ASP A 40 8.92 -15.12 20.34
N HIS A 41 8.37 -14.27 19.46
CA HIS A 41 7.01 -14.40 18.92
C HIS A 41 5.86 -14.37 19.95
N GLN A 42 6.10 -13.86 21.16
CA GLN A 42 5.05 -13.68 22.18
C GLN A 42 3.94 -12.70 21.73
N LEU A 43 4.28 -11.75 20.84
CA LEU A 43 3.30 -10.89 20.19
C LEU A 43 2.55 -11.64 19.08
N SER A 44 1.22 -11.67 19.18
CA SER A 44 0.35 -12.18 18.13
C SER A 44 0.58 -11.44 16.81
N ILE A 45 0.55 -12.17 15.69
CA ILE A 45 0.69 -11.64 14.32
C ILE A 45 -0.39 -10.58 13.99
N LEU A 46 -1.52 -10.61 14.70
CA LEU A 46 -2.61 -9.64 14.53
C LEU A 46 -2.16 -8.20 14.83
N TRP A 47 -1.28 -8.03 15.81
CA TRP A 47 -0.80 -6.72 16.25
C TRP A 47 0.00 -5.99 15.17
N PRO A 48 0.98 -6.64 14.48
CA PRO A 48 1.58 -6.07 13.28
C PRO A 48 0.62 -5.93 12.09
N ALA A 49 -0.37 -6.81 11.94
CA ALA A 49 -1.26 -6.78 10.78
C ALA A 49 -2.16 -5.54 10.72
N ILE A 50 -2.67 -5.07 11.87
CA ILE A 50 -3.54 -3.87 11.96
C ILE A 50 -2.87 -2.62 11.33
N PRO A 51 -1.66 -2.20 11.75
CA PRO A 51 -1.01 -1.04 11.14
C PRO A 51 -0.63 -1.27 9.68
N ALA A 52 -0.31 -2.50 9.25
CA ALA A 52 -0.09 -2.78 7.83
C ALA A 52 -1.35 -2.51 6.99
N VAL A 53 -2.51 -3.00 7.43
CA VAL A 53 -3.79 -2.80 6.72
C VAL A 53 -4.14 -1.31 6.65
N ILE A 54 -3.98 -0.57 7.74
CA ILE A 54 -4.22 0.88 7.77
C ILE A 54 -3.26 1.61 6.83
N GLY A 55 -1.97 1.24 6.86
CA GLY A 55 -0.95 1.84 6.01
C GLY A 55 -1.21 1.61 4.52
N LEU A 56 -1.56 0.38 4.16
CA LEU A 56 -1.90 -0.01 2.78
C LEU A 56 -3.18 0.67 2.30
N ALA A 57 -4.23 0.68 3.12
CA ALA A 57 -5.48 1.36 2.79
C ALA A 57 -5.24 2.86 2.57
N ALA A 58 -4.51 3.53 3.47
CA ALA A 58 -4.14 4.94 3.32
C ALA A 58 -3.32 5.19 2.04
N GLY A 59 -2.39 4.30 1.69
CA GLY A 59 -1.63 4.36 0.44
C GLY A 59 -2.52 4.28 -0.80
N VAL A 60 -3.49 3.35 -0.82
CA VAL A 60 -4.45 3.20 -1.91
C VAL A 60 -5.39 4.42 -2.01
N PHE A 61 -5.86 4.97 -0.88
CA PHE A 61 -6.60 6.23 -0.88
C PHE A 61 -5.78 7.40 -1.39
N GLY A 62 -4.48 7.43 -1.07
CA GLY A 62 -3.52 8.37 -1.64
C GLY A 62 -3.46 8.27 -3.17
N LEU A 63 -3.49 7.06 -3.74
CA LEU A 63 -3.54 6.88 -5.20
C LEU A 63 -4.83 7.45 -5.81
N PHE A 64 -6.00 7.24 -5.21
CA PHE A 64 -7.25 7.81 -5.71
C PHE A 64 -7.20 9.34 -5.78
N LYS A 65 -6.50 9.97 -4.85
CA LYS A 65 -6.28 11.41 -4.85
C LYS A 65 -5.32 11.87 -5.94
N LEU A 66 -4.29 11.06 -6.24
CA LEU A 66 -3.38 11.30 -7.36
C LEU A 66 -4.03 11.06 -8.74
N TYR A 67 -5.28 10.59 -8.81
CA TYR A 67 -5.97 10.31 -10.08
C TYR A 67 -6.02 11.52 -11.01
N THR A 68 -6.47 12.68 -10.52
CA THR A 68 -6.63 13.88 -11.35
C THR A 68 -5.32 14.31 -12.02
N PRO A 69 -4.19 14.48 -11.31
CA PRO A 69 -2.91 14.79 -11.96
C PRO A 69 -2.40 13.64 -12.84
N ALA A 70 -2.65 12.38 -12.48
CA ALA A 70 -2.23 11.24 -13.29
C ALA A 70 -2.97 11.15 -14.64
N VAL A 71 -4.27 11.47 -14.68
CA VAL A 71 -5.08 11.48 -15.92
C VAL A 71 -4.58 12.52 -16.90
N ASN A 72 -4.16 13.69 -16.42
CA ASN A 72 -3.62 14.76 -17.26
C ASN A 72 -2.31 14.36 -17.93
N ASN A 73 -1.50 13.51 -17.29
CA ASN A 73 -0.22 13.04 -17.83
C ASN A 73 -0.38 11.79 -18.71
N ALA A 74 -1.19 10.81 -18.26
CA ALA A 74 -1.38 9.53 -18.95
C ALA A 74 -2.77 8.93 -18.65
N PRO A 75 -3.81 9.26 -19.44
CA PRO A 75 -5.20 8.92 -19.12
C PRO A 75 -5.47 7.42 -19.09
N PHE A 76 -4.82 6.65 -19.96
CA PHE A 76 -4.97 5.19 -19.99
C PHE A 76 -4.38 4.55 -18.72
N MET A 77 -3.16 4.96 -18.33
CA MET A 77 -2.48 4.41 -17.15
C MET A 77 -3.21 4.79 -15.86
N ALA A 78 -3.71 6.02 -15.74
CA ALA A 78 -4.46 6.47 -14.57
C ALA A 78 -5.79 5.69 -14.40
N LYS A 79 -6.52 5.44 -15.49
CA LYS A 79 -7.76 4.64 -15.45
C LYS A 79 -7.48 3.20 -15.02
N SER A 80 -6.47 2.54 -15.61
CA SER A 80 -6.08 1.19 -15.21
C SER A 80 -5.64 1.14 -13.74
N GLY A 81 -4.84 2.13 -13.29
CA GLY A 81 -4.38 2.22 -11.91
C GLY A 81 -5.53 2.34 -10.90
N VAL A 82 -6.56 3.12 -11.20
CA VAL A 82 -7.77 3.21 -10.36
C VAL A 82 -8.51 1.89 -10.29
N SER A 83 -8.70 1.20 -11.42
CA SER A 83 -9.37 -0.10 -11.45
C SER A 83 -8.63 -1.13 -10.59
N PHE A 84 -7.31 -1.18 -10.68
CA PHE A 84 -6.50 -2.06 -9.83
C PHE A 84 -6.55 -1.66 -8.35
N ALA A 85 -6.55 -0.35 -8.05
CA ALA A 85 -6.73 0.14 -6.68
C ALA A 85 -8.08 -0.28 -6.07
N PHE A 86 -9.17 -0.22 -6.85
CA PHE A 86 -10.47 -0.73 -6.43
C PHE A 86 -10.45 -2.24 -6.17
N LEU A 87 -9.84 -3.00 -7.06
CA LEU A 87 -9.70 -4.45 -6.89
C LEU A 87 -8.90 -4.78 -5.62
N ALA A 88 -7.82 -4.05 -5.35
CA ALA A 88 -7.03 -4.20 -4.14
C ALA A 88 -7.85 -3.87 -2.89
N CYS A 89 -8.60 -2.77 -2.88
CA CYS A 89 -9.49 -2.41 -1.77
C CYS A 89 -10.57 -3.47 -1.52
N PHE A 90 -11.21 -3.96 -2.59
CA PHE A 90 -12.26 -4.97 -2.48
C PHE A 90 -11.71 -6.28 -1.91
N SER A 91 -10.56 -6.70 -2.42
CA SER A 91 -9.88 -7.91 -1.98
C SER A 91 -9.40 -7.83 -0.53
N LEU A 92 -8.72 -6.74 -0.16
CA LEU A 92 -8.25 -6.48 1.20
C LEU A 92 -9.42 -6.35 2.18
N GLY A 93 -10.49 -5.64 1.80
CA GLY A 93 -11.69 -5.48 2.60
C GLY A 93 -12.38 -6.82 2.86
N SER A 94 -12.52 -7.66 1.83
CA SER A 94 -13.09 -9.01 1.97
C SER A 94 -12.24 -9.90 2.88
N ALA A 95 -10.92 -9.87 2.73
CA ALA A 95 -9.99 -10.60 3.58
C ALA A 95 -10.05 -10.12 5.05
N ALA A 96 -10.09 -8.80 5.26
CA ALA A 96 -10.19 -8.20 6.59
C ALA A 96 -11.51 -8.56 7.27
N ILE A 97 -12.65 -8.40 6.58
CA ILE A 97 -13.98 -8.76 7.11
C ILE A 97 -14.00 -10.23 7.53
N TRP A 98 -13.43 -11.12 6.71
CA TRP A 98 -13.34 -12.53 7.07
C TRP A 98 -12.50 -12.76 8.32
N LEU A 99 -11.29 -12.19 8.40
CA LEU A 99 -10.43 -12.33 9.57
C LEU A 99 -11.11 -11.83 10.85
N PHE A 100 -11.75 -10.67 10.79
CA PHE A 100 -12.49 -10.12 11.93
C PHE A 100 -13.70 -11.00 12.30
N GLY A 101 -14.47 -11.46 11.30
CA GLY A 101 -15.61 -12.35 11.53
C GLY A 101 -15.20 -13.66 12.20
N MET A 102 -14.11 -14.29 11.74
CA MET A 102 -13.61 -15.52 12.34
C MET A 102 -13.06 -15.30 13.74
N SER A 103 -12.34 -14.20 13.97
CA SER A 103 -11.83 -13.85 15.30
C SER A 103 -12.97 -13.59 16.31
N LEU A 104 -14.08 -12.99 15.88
CA LEU A 104 -15.24 -12.72 16.74
C LEU A 104 -16.05 -13.99 17.05
N LEU A 105 -16.23 -14.87 16.07
CA LEU A 105 -17.06 -16.06 16.22
C LEU A 105 -16.34 -17.23 16.92
N TYR A 106 -15.04 -17.38 16.66
CA TYR A 106 -14.28 -18.57 17.10
C TYR A 106 -13.11 -18.24 18.02
N GLY A 107 -12.88 -16.97 18.35
CA GLY A 107 -11.76 -16.52 19.19
C GLY A 107 -10.36 -16.65 18.54
N ALA A 108 -10.26 -17.34 17.40
CA ALA A 108 -9.03 -17.55 16.65
C ALA A 108 -9.31 -17.78 15.16
N VAL A 109 -8.30 -17.55 14.31
CA VAL A 109 -8.37 -17.86 12.88
C VAL A 109 -8.18 -19.38 12.69
N PRO A 110 -9.08 -20.08 11.97
CA PRO A 110 -8.95 -21.51 11.75
C PRO A 110 -7.66 -21.86 11.02
N GLN A 111 -7.02 -22.95 11.47
CA GLN A 111 -5.88 -23.57 10.81
C GLN A 111 -6.32 -24.97 10.32
N PRO A 112 -6.15 -25.31 9.03
CA PRO A 112 -5.53 -24.51 7.97
C PRO A 112 -6.43 -23.38 7.45
N THR A 113 -5.83 -22.28 6.98
CA THR A 113 -6.56 -21.18 6.34
C THR A 113 -7.21 -21.63 5.03
N PRO A 114 -8.44 -21.19 4.71
CA PRO A 114 -9.12 -21.58 3.47
C PRO A 114 -8.35 -21.15 2.21
N GLN A 115 -8.35 -21.98 1.16
CA GLN A 115 -7.65 -21.66 -0.09
C GLN A 115 -8.14 -20.36 -0.75
N TRP A 116 -9.43 -20.07 -0.68
CA TRP A 116 -10.00 -18.84 -1.22
C TRP A 116 -9.48 -17.59 -0.50
N PHE A 117 -9.13 -17.70 0.79
CA PHE A 117 -8.56 -16.59 1.56
C PHE A 117 -7.14 -16.30 1.09
N THR A 118 -6.34 -17.33 0.86
CA THR A 118 -5.01 -17.20 0.24
C THR A 118 -5.12 -16.57 -1.16
N LEU A 119 -6.11 -16.97 -1.95
CA LEU A 119 -6.37 -16.39 -3.27
C LEU A 119 -6.67 -14.88 -3.17
N LEU A 120 -7.45 -14.44 -2.18
CA LEU A 120 -7.68 -13.01 -1.94
C LEU A 120 -6.37 -12.28 -1.66
N ILE A 121 -5.52 -12.79 -0.78
CA ILE A 121 -4.23 -12.15 -0.47
C ILE A 121 -3.38 -12.00 -1.75
N VAL A 122 -3.31 -13.04 -2.58
CA VAL A 122 -2.55 -13.00 -3.84
C VAL A 122 -3.14 -11.97 -4.81
N ILE A 123 -4.46 -11.94 -4.98
CA ILE A 123 -5.14 -10.94 -5.81
C ILE A 123 -4.85 -9.53 -5.31
N PHE A 124 -4.94 -9.31 -4.00
CA PHE A 124 -4.62 -8.04 -3.36
C PHE A 124 -3.18 -7.61 -3.67
N MET A 125 -2.18 -8.47 -3.44
CA MET A 125 -0.78 -8.14 -3.65
C MET A 125 -0.50 -7.75 -5.10
N VAL A 126 -0.98 -8.54 -6.06
CA VAL A 126 -0.79 -8.26 -7.49
C VAL A 126 -1.52 -6.97 -7.89
N ALA A 127 -2.76 -6.79 -7.43
CA ALA A 127 -3.53 -5.58 -7.73
C ALA A 127 -2.87 -4.32 -7.17
N VAL A 128 -2.34 -4.36 -5.95
CA VAL A 128 -1.63 -3.21 -5.35
C VAL A 128 -0.38 -2.86 -6.15
N VAL A 129 0.42 -3.87 -6.55
CA VAL A 129 1.63 -3.63 -7.36
C VAL A 129 1.28 -2.99 -8.69
N LEU A 130 0.27 -3.52 -9.38
CA LEU A 130 -0.17 -2.98 -10.67
C LEU A 130 -0.75 -1.56 -10.52
N ALA A 131 -1.52 -1.29 -9.47
CA ALA A 131 -2.05 0.04 -9.19
C ALA A 131 -0.91 1.05 -9.03
N PHE A 132 0.04 0.79 -8.15
CA PHE A 132 1.19 1.67 -7.93
C PHE A 132 2.08 1.81 -9.17
N LEU A 133 2.27 0.73 -9.94
CA LEU A 133 3.05 0.75 -11.18
C LEU A 133 2.41 1.66 -12.24
N CYS A 134 1.10 1.55 -12.46
CA CYS A 134 0.37 2.41 -13.39
C CYS A 134 0.54 3.89 -13.03
N TYR A 135 0.42 4.25 -11.75
CA TYR A 135 0.62 5.61 -11.28
C TYR A 135 2.10 6.05 -11.39
N ALA A 136 3.06 5.19 -11.06
CA ALA A 136 4.47 5.48 -11.22
C ALA A 136 4.83 5.80 -12.67
N ILE A 137 4.36 4.98 -13.63
CA ILE A 137 4.56 5.21 -15.07
C ILE A 137 3.91 6.53 -15.51
N ALA A 138 2.70 6.82 -15.05
CA ALA A 138 2.00 8.06 -15.39
C ALA A 138 2.80 9.31 -14.96
N PHE A 139 3.39 9.31 -13.77
CA PHE A 139 4.20 10.42 -13.27
C PHE A 139 5.63 10.45 -13.83
N LEU A 140 6.22 9.30 -14.18
CA LEU A 140 7.55 9.24 -14.80
C LEU A 140 7.57 9.85 -16.22
N ARG A 141 6.43 9.87 -16.92
CA ARG A 141 6.28 10.48 -18.25
C ARG A 141 6.28 12.01 -18.24
N CYS A 142 6.09 12.64 -17.08
CA CYS A 142 6.04 14.09 -16.94
C CYS A 142 7.27 14.59 -16.18
N GLU A 143 8.15 15.34 -16.83
CA GLU A 143 9.42 15.79 -16.23
C GLU A 143 9.22 16.59 -14.94
N ALA A 144 8.21 17.47 -14.90
CA ALA A 144 7.90 18.29 -13.73
C ALA A 144 7.49 17.48 -12.49
N GLN A 145 6.97 16.26 -12.67
CA GLN A 145 6.45 15.41 -11.59
C GLN A 145 7.20 14.09 -11.46
N ARG A 146 8.31 13.92 -12.18
CA ARG A 146 9.08 12.68 -12.25
C ARG A 146 9.57 12.18 -10.89
N LYS A 147 9.84 13.09 -9.95
CA LYS A 147 10.19 12.76 -8.56
C LYS A 147 9.11 11.93 -7.86
N ILE A 148 7.82 12.25 -8.08
CA ILE A 148 6.70 11.48 -7.53
C ILE A 148 6.68 10.08 -8.13
N GLY A 149 6.91 9.97 -9.45
CA GLY A 149 7.02 8.69 -10.14
C GLY A 149 8.13 7.79 -9.58
N TYR A 150 9.31 8.35 -9.31
CA TYR A 150 10.40 7.60 -8.67
C TYR A 150 10.05 7.14 -7.26
N LEU A 151 9.42 7.99 -6.45
CA LEU A 151 9.01 7.62 -5.09
C LEU A 151 7.92 6.52 -5.10
N LEU A 152 6.99 6.54 -6.06
CA LEU A 152 6.01 5.47 -6.25
C LEU A 152 6.62 4.16 -6.76
N SER A 153 7.73 4.23 -7.49
CA SER A 153 8.42 3.03 -7.99
C SER A 153 9.11 2.23 -6.87
N VAL A 154 9.41 2.85 -5.73
CA VAL A 154 10.04 2.16 -4.59
C VAL A 154 9.10 1.10 -3.99
N PRO A 155 7.84 1.43 -3.62
CA PRO A 155 6.88 0.40 -3.20
C PRO A 155 6.65 -0.70 -4.24
N VAL A 156 6.61 -0.35 -5.53
CA VAL A 156 6.47 -1.32 -6.62
C VAL A 156 7.63 -2.31 -6.62
N ALA A 157 8.87 -1.82 -6.53
CA ALA A 157 10.05 -2.68 -6.52
C ALA A 157 10.07 -3.61 -5.30
N MET A 158 9.75 -3.07 -4.12
CA MET A 158 9.72 -3.85 -2.87
C MET A 158 8.66 -4.95 -2.89
N TRP A 159 7.42 -4.63 -3.27
CA TRP A 159 6.36 -5.63 -3.36
C TRP A 159 6.55 -6.60 -4.53
N ALA A 160 7.11 -6.18 -5.66
CA ALA A 160 7.45 -7.08 -6.75
C ALA A 160 8.52 -8.09 -6.32
N LEU A 161 9.56 -7.65 -5.59
CA LEU A 161 10.55 -8.54 -4.99
C LEU A 161 9.90 -9.56 -4.06
N MET A 162 8.96 -9.11 -3.21
CA MET A 162 8.20 -10.02 -2.35
C MET A 162 7.42 -11.05 -3.15
N LEU A 163 6.72 -10.65 -4.21
CA LEU A 163 5.99 -11.57 -5.09
C LEU A 163 6.91 -12.62 -5.75
N VAL A 164 8.10 -12.20 -6.19
CA VAL A 164 9.11 -13.11 -6.76
C VAL A 164 9.61 -14.10 -5.70
N VAL A 165 9.84 -13.65 -4.48
CA VAL A 165 10.26 -14.58 -3.41
C VAL A 165 9.11 -15.49 -2.99
N CYS A 166 7.87 -14.99 -2.94
CA CYS A 166 6.67 -15.81 -2.72
C CYS A 166 6.55 -16.93 -3.77
N SER A 167 6.81 -16.65 -5.05
CA SER A 167 6.64 -17.64 -6.12
C SER A 167 7.74 -18.69 -6.15
N ILE A 168 8.96 -18.36 -5.70
CA ILE A 168 10.11 -19.29 -5.71
C ILE A 168 10.22 -20.07 -4.39
N LYS A 169 10.05 -19.39 -3.25
CA LYS A 169 10.32 -19.94 -1.90
C LYS A 169 9.06 -20.17 -1.06
N GLY A 170 7.88 -19.82 -1.56
CA GLY A 170 6.62 -19.94 -0.84
C GLY A 170 6.22 -18.70 -0.06
N MET A 171 4.94 -18.67 0.35
CA MET A 171 4.29 -17.48 0.91
C MET A 171 4.91 -17.00 2.22
N GLU A 172 5.34 -17.91 3.10
CA GLU A 172 5.99 -17.54 4.37
C GLU A 172 7.32 -16.82 4.16
N ALA A 173 8.15 -17.33 3.23
CA ALA A 173 9.43 -16.72 2.92
C ALA A 173 9.27 -15.34 2.27
N GLY A 174 8.31 -15.19 1.36
CA GLY A 174 8.05 -13.89 0.73
C GLY A 174 7.43 -12.87 1.69
N LEU A 175 6.51 -13.28 2.58
CA LEU A 175 5.97 -12.41 3.62
C LEU A 175 7.02 -12.05 4.69
N SER A 176 8.00 -12.91 4.94
CA SER A 176 9.11 -12.57 5.85
C SER A 176 9.92 -11.36 5.38
N LEU A 177 9.89 -11.02 4.09
CA LEU A 177 10.54 -9.79 3.61
C LEU A 177 9.89 -8.52 4.16
N ASP A 178 8.66 -8.58 4.68
CA ASP A 178 8.00 -7.44 5.34
C ASP A 178 8.85 -6.85 6.48
N TYR A 179 9.70 -7.66 7.13
CA TYR A 179 10.66 -7.18 8.14
C TYR A 179 11.61 -6.09 7.62
N TYR A 180 11.82 -6.03 6.31
CA TYR A 180 12.77 -5.12 5.65
C TYR A 180 12.08 -4.19 4.66
N THR A 181 11.18 -4.73 3.82
CA THR A 181 10.53 -3.97 2.75
C THR A 181 9.61 -2.89 3.29
N ASN A 182 8.89 -3.14 4.39
CA ASN A 182 7.94 -2.16 4.95
C ASN A 182 8.63 -0.91 5.51
N ALA A 183 9.87 -1.03 6.00
CA ALA A 183 10.68 0.12 6.40
C ALA A 183 11.01 1.02 5.19
N VAL A 184 11.44 0.40 4.08
CA VAL A 184 11.78 1.11 2.85
C VAL A 184 10.54 1.75 2.22
N ILE A 185 9.42 1.02 2.18
CA ILE A 185 8.13 1.52 1.70
C ILE A 185 7.65 2.69 2.55
N SER A 186 7.79 2.59 3.88
CA SER A 186 7.45 3.66 4.81
C SER A 186 8.20 4.95 4.48
N VAL A 187 9.52 4.88 4.35
CA VAL A 187 10.35 6.04 4.00
C VAL A 187 9.93 6.64 2.66
N ALA A 188 9.64 5.80 1.66
CA ALA A 188 9.16 6.27 0.37
C ALA A 188 7.80 6.99 0.47
N PHE A 189 6.85 6.47 1.24
CA PHE A 189 5.55 7.11 1.47
C PHE A 189 5.67 8.43 2.24
N LEU A 190 6.52 8.50 3.27
CA LEU A 190 6.81 9.75 3.96
C LEU A 190 7.42 10.78 3.01
N ALA A 191 8.45 10.41 2.24
CA ALA A 191 9.09 11.27 1.26
C ALA A 191 8.13 11.75 0.17
N LEU A 192 7.18 10.90 -0.23
CA LEU A 192 6.13 11.25 -1.18
C LEU A 192 5.13 12.23 -0.57
N GLY A 193 4.68 12.00 0.67
CA GLY A 193 3.86 12.94 1.43
C GLY A 193 4.54 14.32 1.56
N PHE A 194 5.83 14.37 1.88
CA PHE A 194 6.58 15.62 1.91
C PHE A 194 6.74 16.28 0.54
N SER A 195 6.88 15.50 -0.53
CA SER A 195 7.03 16.02 -1.89
C SER A 195 5.71 16.59 -2.43
N LEU A 196 4.57 16.05 -2.03
CA LEU A 196 3.23 16.53 -2.40
C LEU A 196 2.77 17.74 -1.57
N ARG A 197 3.40 17.99 -0.42
CA ARG A 197 3.07 19.15 0.43
C ARG A 197 3.67 20.46 -0.09
N LYS A 198 4.72 20.39 -0.89
CA LYS A 198 5.41 21.54 -1.48
C LYS A 198 4.70 22.01 -2.74
#